data_AF-A0A7C2HVZ0-F1
#
_entry.id   AF-A0A7C2HVZ0-F1
#
_cell.length_a   1.000
_cell.length_b   1.000
_cell.length_c   1.000
_cell.angle_alpha   90.00
_cell.angle_beta   90.00
_cell.angle_gamma   90.00
#
_symmetry.space_group_name_H-M   'P 1'
#
loop_
_entity.id
_entity.type
_entity.pdbx_description
1 polymer ?
#
loop_
_entity_poly.entity_id
_entity_poly.type
_entity_poly.pdbx_seq_one_letter_code
_entity_poly.pdbx_strand_id
1 'polypeptide(L)'
;MRQANIIGPIIVAIGVIVAAMAFAVVTTLLETADSATEMRLERGEAALAAETEARRALEGEVAGLRADLARLREDMSLLANRAPAAAPGPAAAAPVIFQDPAGPDLSLPDEDFETQPEEGMTEAMKLAKTRFNKGITQPRNRTMKEILGEPRGDYSTNCQPVTNERLKALMETRTIGPITVTMLKPALDSLERVMARLQAEEPDIYNAIGTAGAFCARFIRGSTSAVSNHSWGTAIDLTLAGELDPFADGGTQAGLVVLADYFNKEGWYWGAAYNREDSMHFEVGEETLRAWVAEGKL
;
A
#
# COMPACT_ATOMS: atom_id res chain seq x y z
N MET A 1 91.12 -17.84 39.28
CA MET A 1 90.34 -17.00 38.32
C MET A 1 88.87 -17.37 38.49
N ARG A 2 87.98 -16.42 38.81
CA ARG A 2 86.54 -16.72 38.91
C ARG A 2 85.93 -16.66 37.50
N GLN A 3 85.39 -17.77 37.00
CA GLN A 3 84.53 -17.72 35.81
C GLN A 3 83.26 -16.96 36.16
N ALA A 4 83.04 -15.80 35.52
CA ALA A 4 81.80 -15.04 35.67
C ALA A 4 80.67 -15.80 34.96
N ASN A 5 79.51 -15.90 35.60
CA ASN A 5 78.41 -16.74 35.11
C ASN A 5 77.59 -15.98 34.05
N ILE A 6 78.11 -15.93 32.81
CA ILE A 6 77.59 -15.07 31.70
C ILE A 6 76.20 -15.50 31.21
N ILE A 7 75.75 -16.71 31.55
CA ILE A 7 74.49 -17.31 31.07
C ILE A 7 73.25 -16.49 31.48
N GLY A 8 73.20 -16.00 32.72
CA GLY A 8 72.06 -15.20 33.23
C GLY A 8 71.81 -13.92 32.42
N PRO A 9 72.82 -13.04 32.28
CA PRO A 9 72.73 -11.84 31.44
C PRO A 9 72.32 -12.11 29.98
N ILE A 10 72.78 -13.21 29.39
CA ILE A 10 72.43 -13.59 28.00
C ILE A 10 70.95 -13.93 27.88
N ILE A 11 70.38 -14.70 28.82
CA ILE A 11 68.94 -15.03 28.82
C ILE A 11 68.09 -13.77 28.94
N VAL A 12 68.46 -12.83 29.82
CA VAL A 12 67.76 -11.54 29.97
C VAL A 12 67.85 -10.71 28.68
N ALA A 13 69.02 -10.64 28.05
CA ALA A 13 69.20 -9.91 26.79
C ALA A 13 68.33 -10.48 25.65
N ILE A 14 68.28 -11.81 25.51
CA ILE A 14 67.41 -12.49 24.53
C ILE A 14 65.93 -12.19 24.83
N GLY A 15 65.51 -12.26 26.10
CA GLY A 15 64.14 -11.95 26.50
C GLY A 15 63.71 -10.53 26.14
N VAL A 16 64.57 -9.54 26.35
CA VAL A 16 64.32 -8.13 25.97
C VAL A 16 64.22 -7.96 24.46
N ILE A 17 65.09 -8.62 23.69
CA ILE A 17 65.05 -8.57 22.21
C ILE A 17 63.75 -9.19 21.68
N VAL A 18 63.36 -10.36 22.18
CA VAL A 18 62.11 -11.04 21.78
C VAL A 18 60.88 -10.20 22.16
N ALA A 19 60.86 -9.58 23.34
CA ALA A 19 59.78 -8.68 23.75
C ALA A 19 59.68 -7.44 22.86
N ALA A 20 60.81 -6.82 22.50
CA ALA A 20 60.84 -5.68 21.59
C ALA A 20 60.37 -6.04 20.16
N MET A 21 60.78 -7.21 19.65
CA MET A 21 60.29 -7.72 18.36
C MET A 21 58.80 -8.02 18.39
N ALA A 22 58.29 -8.68 19.43
CA ALA A 22 56.88 -8.98 19.59
C ALA A 22 56.03 -7.70 19.67
N PHE A 23 56.49 -6.68 20.43
CA PHE A 23 55.84 -5.37 20.48
C PHE A 23 55.79 -4.71 19.10
N ALA A 24 56.92 -4.64 18.39
CA ALA A 24 56.99 -4.04 17.05
C ALA A 24 56.04 -4.74 16.05
N VAL A 25 55.99 -6.07 16.06
CA VAL A 25 55.07 -6.85 15.20
C VAL A 25 53.60 -6.55 15.54
N VAL A 26 53.24 -6.49 16.82
CA VAL A 26 51.86 -6.16 17.24
C VAL A 26 51.49 -4.72 16.83
N THR A 27 52.39 -3.75 17.02
CA THR A 27 52.16 -2.35 16.59
C THR A 27 51.92 -2.26 15.09
N THR A 28 52.78 -2.88 14.27
CA THR A 28 52.58 -2.87 12.80
C THR A 28 51.29 -3.56 12.36
N LEU A 29 50.89 -4.66 13.02
CA LEU A 29 49.63 -5.32 12.70
C LEU A 29 48.42 -4.44 13.02
N LEU A 30 48.44 -3.71 14.14
CA LEU A 30 47.40 -2.74 14.49
C LEU A 30 47.33 -1.58 13.48
N GLU A 31 48.48 -0.96 13.17
CA GLU A 31 48.56 0.12 12.18
C GLU A 31 48.02 -0.31 10.80
N THR A 32 48.34 -1.52 10.34
CA THR A 32 47.81 -2.04 9.07
C THR A 32 46.31 -2.36 9.11
N ALA A 33 45.78 -2.77 10.27
CA ALA A 33 44.35 -3.01 10.45
C ALA A 33 43.56 -1.70 10.44
N ASP A 34 44.01 -0.69 11.19
CA ASP A 34 43.40 0.64 11.25
C ASP A 34 43.38 1.29 9.86
N SER A 35 44.50 1.27 9.14
CA SER A 35 44.61 1.75 7.75
C SER A 35 43.62 1.06 6.80
N ALA A 36 43.40 -0.25 6.98
CA ALA A 36 42.47 -1.01 6.16
C ALA A 36 41.00 -0.69 6.50
N THR A 37 40.68 -0.38 7.76
CA THR A 37 39.34 0.11 8.13
C THR A 37 39.08 1.53 7.63
N GLU A 38 40.04 2.44 7.72
CA GLU A 38 39.93 3.82 7.23
C GLU A 38 39.65 3.84 5.72
N MET A 39 40.43 3.08 4.93
CA MET A 39 40.20 2.94 3.49
C MET A 39 38.86 2.26 3.14
N ARG A 40 38.26 1.47 4.04
CA ARG A 40 36.90 0.90 3.84
C ARG A 40 35.82 1.93 4.16
N LEU A 41 36.05 2.78 5.16
CA LEU A 41 35.17 3.89 5.51
C LEU A 41 35.12 4.93 4.38
N GLU A 42 36.27 5.42 3.91
CA GLU A 42 36.36 6.38 2.79
C GLU A 42 35.63 5.86 1.52
N ARG A 43 35.81 4.57 1.19
CA ARG A 43 35.12 3.95 0.06
C ARG A 43 33.60 3.86 0.28
N GLY A 44 33.16 3.64 1.51
CA GLY A 44 31.74 3.65 1.88
C GLY A 44 31.14 5.05 1.80
N GLU A 45 31.84 6.07 2.27
CA GLU A 45 31.44 7.48 2.17
C GLU A 45 31.36 7.95 0.71
N ALA A 46 32.34 7.56 -0.12
CA ALA A 46 32.33 7.83 -1.56
C ALA A 46 31.13 7.15 -2.27
N ALA A 47 30.81 5.90 -1.91
CA ALA A 47 29.64 5.20 -2.44
C ALA A 47 28.32 5.87 -2.01
N LEU A 48 28.22 6.30 -0.74
CA LEU A 48 27.05 7.02 -0.22
C LEU A 48 26.87 8.40 -0.89
N ALA A 49 27.96 9.09 -1.19
CA ALA A 49 27.94 10.35 -1.94
C ALA A 49 27.41 10.12 -3.38
N ALA A 50 27.90 9.09 -4.07
CA ALA A 50 27.46 8.74 -5.41
C ALA A 50 25.96 8.35 -5.47
N GLU A 51 25.48 7.55 -4.52
CA GLU A 51 24.05 7.22 -4.39
C GLU A 51 23.19 8.46 -4.09
N THR A 52 23.69 9.37 -3.26
CA THR A 52 22.99 10.64 -2.97
C THR A 52 22.89 11.53 -4.21
N GLU A 53 23.90 11.52 -5.08
CA GLU A 53 23.88 12.23 -6.36
C GLU A 53 22.94 11.57 -7.38
N ALA A 54 23.01 10.25 -7.53
CA ALA A 54 22.10 9.47 -8.39
C ALA A 54 20.63 9.69 -7.99
N ARG A 55 20.33 9.67 -6.69
CA ARG A 55 18.98 9.97 -6.17
C ARG A 55 18.51 11.38 -6.52
N ARG A 56 19.37 12.41 -6.40
CA ARG A 56 19.02 13.78 -6.79
C ARG A 56 18.75 13.92 -8.29
N ALA A 57 19.51 13.20 -9.12
CA ALA A 57 19.28 13.16 -10.56
C ALA A 57 17.90 12.56 -10.89
N LEU A 58 17.55 11.43 -10.25
CA LEU A 58 16.26 10.77 -10.41
C LEU A 58 15.08 11.64 -9.90
N GLU A 59 15.26 12.33 -8.76
CA GLU A 59 14.28 13.29 -8.24
C GLU A 59 14.06 14.46 -9.22
N GLY A 60 15.11 14.91 -9.93
CA GLY A 60 15.03 15.89 -11.00
C GLY A 60 14.31 15.38 -12.25
N GLU A 61 14.58 14.14 -12.67
CA GLU A 61 13.89 13.50 -13.80
C GLU A 61 12.39 13.32 -13.53
N VAL A 62 12.02 12.88 -12.33
CA VAL A 62 10.62 12.78 -11.88
C VAL A 62 9.94 14.16 -11.86
N ALA A 63 10.65 15.24 -11.52
CA ALA A 63 10.11 16.59 -11.61
C ALA A 63 9.87 17.02 -13.06
N GLY A 64 10.78 16.69 -13.99
CA GLY A 64 10.62 16.92 -15.42
C GLY A 64 9.42 16.19 -16.01
N LEU A 65 9.34 14.87 -15.80
CA LEU A 65 8.23 14.03 -16.28
C LEU A 65 6.86 14.51 -15.76
N ARG A 66 6.80 15.03 -14.53
CA ARG A 66 5.58 15.64 -13.98
C ARG A 66 5.19 16.94 -14.68
N ALA A 67 6.16 17.77 -15.07
CA ALA A 67 5.90 18.99 -15.84
C ALA A 67 5.42 18.66 -17.26
N ASP A 68 6.02 17.66 -17.92
CA ASP A 68 5.61 17.20 -19.24
C ASP A 68 4.19 16.60 -19.24
N LEU A 69 3.85 15.79 -18.22
CA LEU A 69 2.48 15.29 -18.03
C LEU A 69 1.47 16.41 -17.79
N ALA A 70 1.84 17.46 -17.04
CA ALA A 70 0.98 18.63 -16.84
C ALA A 70 0.74 19.39 -18.16
N ARG A 71 1.79 19.53 -18.99
CA ARG A 71 1.70 20.17 -20.30
C ARG A 71 0.86 19.37 -21.30
N LEU A 72 1.08 18.05 -21.40
CA LEU A 72 0.26 17.16 -22.24
C LEU A 72 -1.22 17.18 -21.83
N ARG A 73 -1.51 17.32 -20.53
CA ARG A 73 -2.88 17.51 -20.03
C ARG A 73 -3.49 18.85 -20.45
N GLU A 74 -2.71 19.92 -20.47
CA GLU A 74 -3.15 21.24 -20.95
C GLU A 74 -3.43 21.20 -22.46
N ASP A 75 -2.51 20.64 -23.26
CA ASP A 75 -2.69 20.45 -24.71
C ASP A 75 -3.95 19.61 -25.03
N MET A 76 -4.19 18.52 -24.29
CA MET A 76 -5.42 17.72 -24.42
C MET A 76 -6.69 18.50 -24.01
N SER A 77 -6.62 19.36 -23.00
CA SER A 77 -7.73 20.24 -22.60
C SER A 77 -8.05 21.29 -23.68
N LEU A 78 -7.01 21.85 -24.33
CA LEU A 78 -7.16 22.80 -25.43
C LEU A 78 -7.72 22.14 -26.70
N LEU A 79 -7.41 20.86 -26.94
CA LEU A 79 -8.02 20.07 -28.01
C LEU A 79 -9.49 19.72 -27.69
N ALA A 80 -9.80 19.32 -26.46
CA ALA A 80 -11.17 19.01 -26.04
C ALA A 80 -12.10 20.25 -26.14
N ASN A 81 -11.60 21.43 -25.77
CA ASN A 81 -12.32 22.70 -25.90
C ASN A 81 -12.41 23.24 -27.35
N ARG A 82 -11.87 22.51 -28.34
CA ARG A 82 -11.96 22.84 -29.78
C ARG A 82 -13.01 22.03 -30.55
N ALA A 83 -13.80 21.20 -29.88
CA ALA A 83 -14.89 20.47 -30.51
C ALA A 83 -15.97 21.45 -31.07
N PRO A 84 -16.32 21.37 -32.37
CA PRO A 84 -17.35 22.22 -32.95
C PRO A 84 -18.75 21.79 -32.46
N ALA A 85 -19.61 22.76 -32.16
CA ALA A 85 -21.00 22.51 -31.80
C ALA A 85 -21.77 21.93 -33.01
N ALA A 86 -22.37 20.76 -32.84
CA ALA A 86 -23.25 20.13 -33.82
C ALA A 86 -24.65 19.89 -33.21
N ALA A 87 -25.68 20.18 -34.01
CA ALA A 87 -27.10 20.14 -33.64
C ALA A 87 -27.71 18.71 -33.70
N PRO A 88 -28.91 18.46 -33.14
CA PRO A 88 -29.41 17.10 -32.88
C PRO A 88 -30.23 16.50 -34.03
N GLY A 89 -30.23 15.16 -34.14
CA GLY A 89 -31.05 14.39 -35.09
C GLY A 89 -30.74 12.89 -35.07
N PRO A 90 -31.62 12.01 -35.59
CA PRO A 90 -32.43 11.14 -34.71
C PRO A 90 -32.11 9.63 -34.78
N ALA A 91 -32.80 8.84 -33.96
CA ALA A 91 -32.59 7.41 -33.72
C ALA A 91 -33.03 6.46 -34.86
N ALA A 92 -32.33 5.31 -35.00
CA ALA A 92 -32.90 4.04 -35.48
C ALA A 92 -31.96 2.82 -35.27
N ALA A 93 -32.59 1.63 -35.16
CA ALA A 93 -32.12 0.29 -35.56
C ALA A 93 -31.04 -0.48 -34.73
N ALA A 94 -31.50 -1.59 -34.12
CA ALA A 94 -30.78 -2.89 -34.11
C ALA A 94 -30.99 -3.59 -35.48
N PRO A 95 -30.22 -4.63 -35.91
CA PRO A 95 -30.08 -5.96 -35.28
C PRO A 95 -28.58 -6.33 -35.05
N VAL A 96 -28.05 -7.56 -34.94
CA VAL A 96 -28.49 -8.96 -35.23
C VAL A 96 -27.81 -9.96 -34.27
N ILE A 97 -28.32 -11.19 -34.20
CA ILE A 97 -27.66 -12.39 -33.64
C ILE A 97 -26.85 -13.09 -34.75
N PHE A 98 -25.64 -13.58 -34.45
CA PHE A 98 -25.02 -14.70 -35.17
C PHE A 98 -24.26 -15.62 -34.20
N GLN A 99 -24.06 -16.87 -34.63
CA GLN A 99 -23.79 -18.05 -33.81
C GLN A 99 -22.47 -18.72 -34.24
N ASP A 100 -21.71 -19.26 -33.28
CA ASP A 100 -20.41 -19.94 -33.51
C ASP A 100 -20.50 -21.16 -34.44
N PRO A 101 -19.35 -21.56 -35.02
CA PRO A 101 -18.89 -22.93 -34.74
C PRO A 101 -17.36 -23.15 -34.58
N ALA A 102 -17.01 -23.90 -33.53
CA ALA A 102 -16.05 -25.01 -33.48
C ALA A 102 -14.52 -24.83 -33.71
N GLY A 103 -13.77 -24.86 -32.59
CA GLY A 103 -12.55 -25.69 -32.38
C GLY A 103 -11.21 -25.25 -33.02
N PRO A 104 -10.05 -25.79 -32.56
CA PRO A 104 -9.88 -27.00 -31.74
C PRO A 104 -9.06 -26.87 -30.43
N ASP A 105 -9.17 -27.93 -29.63
CA ASP A 105 -8.29 -28.47 -28.58
C ASP A 105 -6.82 -27.96 -28.53
N LEU A 106 -6.43 -27.44 -27.36
CA LEU A 106 -5.07 -27.51 -26.83
C LEU A 106 -5.13 -27.87 -25.33
N SER A 107 -5.19 -29.17 -25.08
CA SER A 107 -4.91 -29.79 -23.79
C SER A 107 -3.49 -29.43 -23.30
N LEU A 108 -3.41 -28.86 -22.09
CA LEU A 108 -2.18 -28.69 -21.33
C LEU A 108 -2.17 -29.69 -20.18
N PRO A 109 -0.99 -30.22 -19.78
CA PRO A 109 -0.90 -31.40 -18.91
C PRO A 109 -1.16 -31.09 -17.44
N ASP A 110 -1.64 -32.10 -16.72
CA ASP A 110 -1.75 -32.10 -15.27
C ASP A 110 -0.36 -31.94 -14.62
N GLU A 111 -0.15 -30.84 -13.89
CA GLU A 111 0.89 -30.78 -12.85
C GLU A 111 0.20 -30.63 -11.49
N ASP A 112 0.09 -31.77 -10.79
CA ASP A 112 -0.14 -31.80 -9.34
C ASP A 112 0.94 -30.98 -8.65
N PHE A 113 0.56 -29.85 -8.06
CA PHE A 113 1.33 -29.22 -7.00
C PHE A 113 0.39 -28.76 -5.89
N GLU A 114 0.54 -29.38 -4.72
CA GLU A 114 -0.08 -28.94 -3.46
C GLU A 114 0.61 -27.64 -2.99
N THR A 115 0.39 -26.52 -3.68
CA THR A 115 0.65 -25.19 -3.11
C THR A 115 -0.45 -24.88 -2.09
N GLN A 116 -0.03 -24.38 -0.92
CA GLN A 116 -0.95 -24.13 0.18
C GLN A 116 -1.91 -22.97 -0.19
N PRO A 117 -3.19 -22.99 0.22
CA PRO A 117 -4.15 -21.93 -0.15
C PRO A 117 -3.70 -20.51 0.21
N GLU A 118 -2.79 -20.38 1.18
CA GLU A 118 -2.20 -19.11 1.62
C GLU A 118 -1.27 -18.50 0.55
N GLU A 119 -0.44 -19.29 -0.13
CA GLU A 119 0.57 -18.78 -1.09
C GLU A 119 -0.07 -18.14 -2.33
N GLY A 120 -1.17 -18.72 -2.84
CA GLY A 120 -1.88 -18.18 -4.00
C GLY A 120 -2.73 -16.95 -3.70
N MET A 121 -3.05 -16.69 -2.43
CA MET A 121 -3.95 -15.59 -2.04
C MET A 121 -3.21 -14.26 -1.88
N THR A 122 -1.98 -14.28 -1.41
CA THR A 122 -1.11 -13.09 -1.26
C THR A 122 -0.24 -12.83 -2.48
N GLU A 123 -0.27 -13.68 -3.52
CA GLU A 123 0.45 -13.46 -4.78
C GLU A 123 0.04 -12.12 -5.44
N ALA A 124 1.05 -11.34 -5.86
CA ALA A 124 0.85 -10.02 -6.45
C ALA A 124 0.43 -10.09 -7.93
N MET A 125 -0.81 -9.70 -8.23
CA MET A 125 -1.39 -9.68 -9.57
C MET A 125 -1.36 -8.28 -10.21
N LYS A 126 -1.31 -8.22 -11.56
CA LYS A 126 -1.50 -6.96 -12.29
C LYS A 126 -2.99 -6.62 -12.42
N LEU A 127 -3.37 -5.44 -11.93
CA LEU A 127 -4.77 -5.03 -11.83
C LEU A 127 -5.41 -4.58 -13.16
N ALA A 128 -6.49 -5.26 -13.55
CA ALA A 128 -7.41 -4.82 -14.60
C ALA A 128 -8.39 -3.73 -14.10
N LYS A 129 -7.89 -2.50 -13.87
CA LYS A 129 -8.63 -1.39 -13.22
C LYS A 129 -10.04 -1.12 -13.75
N THR A 130 -10.29 -1.33 -15.05
CA THR A 130 -11.60 -1.10 -15.70
C THR A 130 -12.67 -2.13 -15.36
N ARG A 131 -12.33 -3.22 -14.66
CA ARG A 131 -13.29 -4.25 -14.22
C ARG A 131 -14.13 -3.78 -13.03
N PHE A 132 -13.54 -2.99 -12.12
CA PHE A 132 -14.07 -2.68 -10.79
C PHE A 132 -14.71 -1.28 -10.71
N ASN A 133 -15.40 -1.01 -9.60
CA ASN A 133 -16.05 0.26 -9.25
C ASN A 133 -17.08 0.75 -10.29
N LYS A 134 -17.70 -0.17 -11.04
CA LYS A 134 -18.68 0.16 -12.08
C LYS A 134 -19.97 0.70 -11.47
N GLY A 135 -20.25 1.99 -11.71
CA GLY A 135 -21.39 2.68 -11.11
C GLY A 135 -21.18 3.07 -9.64
N ILE A 136 -19.94 3.05 -9.15
CA ILE A 136 -19.57 3.43 -7.79
C ILE A 136 -18.53 4.54 -7.88
N THR A 137 -18.89 5.73 -7.41
CA THR A 137 -18.04 6.92 -7.43
C THR A 137 -17.28 7.04 -6.10
N GLN A 138 -15.99 7.39 -6.19
CA GLN A 138 -15.17 7.63 -5.02
C GLN A 138 -15.75 8.77 -4.14
N PRO A 139 -16.10 8.54 -2.86
CA PRO A 139 -16.58 9.57 -1.95
C PRO A 139 -15.53 10.66 -1.71
N ARG A 140 -15.72 11.83 -2.32
CA ARG A 140 -14.82 12.98 -2.11
C ARG A 140 -15.04 13.60 -0.73
N ASN A 141 -13.99 14.13 -0.10
CA ASN A 141 -14.10 14.86 1.17
C ASN A 141 -15.20 15.94 1.17
N ARG A 142 -15.49 16.58 0.03
CA ARG A 142 -16.61 17.52 -0.09
C ARG A 142 -17.95 16.83 0.20
N THR A 143 -18.24 15.73 -0.50
CA THR A 143 -19.44 14.91 -0.30
C THR A 143 -19.52 14.39 1.13
N MET A 144 -18.41 13.89 1.67
CA MET A 144 -18.35 13.38 3.05
C MET A 144 -18.73 14.46 4.07
N LYS A 145 -18.17 15.66 3.94
CA LYS A 145 -18.49 16.82 4.79
C LYS A 145 -19.93 17.32 4.61
N GLU A 146 -20.47 17.23 3.41
CA GLU A 146 -21.86 17.62 3.08
C GLU A 146 -22.88 16.68 3.74
N ILE A 147 -22.65 15.36 3.67
CA ILE A 147 -23.60 14.34 4.18
C ILE A 147 -23.45 14.14 5.70
N LEU A 148 -22.22 13.91 6.16
CA LEU A 148 -21.92 13.43 7.52
C LEU A 148 -21.41 14.56 8.44
N GLY A 149 -21.12 15.73 7.89
CA GLY A 149 -20.43 16.81 8.59
C GLY A 149 -18.92 16.58 8.71
N GLU A 150 -18.26 17.48 9.42
CA GLU A 150 -16.83 17.40 9.72
C GLU A 150 -16.59 16.48 10.94
N PRO A 151 -15.76 15.43 10.86
CA PRO A 151 -15.47 14.52 11.99
C PRO A 151 -14.84 15.20 13.20
N ARG A 152 -13.98 16.20 12.95
CA ARG A 152 -13.23 16.95 13.97
C ARG A 152 -13.03 18.42 13.58
N GLY A 153 -12.90 19.30 14.56
CA GLY A 153 -12.52 20.70 14.32
C GLY A 153 -11.03 20.88 13.98
N ASP A 154 -10.20 19.91 14.36
CA ASP A 154 -8.76 19.88 14.18
C ASP A 154 -8.29 18.49 13.70
N TYR A 155 -7.18 18.45 12.97
CA TYR A 155 -6.59 17.22 12.45
C TYR A 155 -5.07 17.23 12.56
N SER A 156 -4.50 16.04 12.68
CA SER A 156 -3.08 15.77 12.42
C SER A 156 -2.95 14.55 11.51
N THR A 157 -1.72 14.11 11.24
CA THR A 157 -1.46 12.81 10.59
C THR A 157 -1.55 11.62 11.57
N ASN A 158 -1.61 11.88 12.88
CA ASN A 158 -1.78 10.85 13.91
C ASN A 158 -3.25 10.44 14.03
N CYS A 159 -3.51 9.20 14.44
CA CYS A 159 -4.87 8.71 14.61
C CYS A 159 -5.57 9.37 15.81
N GLN A 160 -6.79 9.88 15.62
CA GLN A 160 -7.58 10.58 16.64
C GLN A 160 -9.04 10.09 16.66
N PRO A 161 -9.78 10.26 17.77
CA PRO A 161 -11.21 9.96 17.85
C PRO A 161 -12.08 11.01 17.15
N VAL A 162 -13.36 10.72 16.88
CA VAL A 162 -14.36 11.71 16.43
C VAL A 162 -14.69 12.68 17.58
N THR A 163 -14.86 13.97 17.27
CA THR A 163 -15.41 14.97 18.21
C THR A 163 -16.80 15.47 17.81
N ASN A 164 -17.26 15.18 16.60
CA ASN A 164 -18.62 15.44 16.15
C ASN A 164 -19.61 14.45 16.78
N GLU A 165 -20.43 14.92 17.71
CA GLU A 165 -21.36 14.07 18.46
C GLU A 165 -22.46 13.44 17.59
N ARG A 166 -22.92 14.07 16.49
CA ARG A 166 -23.85 13.43 15.53
C ARG A 166 -23.20 12.21 14.89
N LEU A 167 -21.98 12.39 14.36
CA LEU A 167 -21.24 11.32 13.71
C LEU A 167 -20.95 10.18 14.70
N LYS A 168 -20.47 10.52 15.89
CA LYS A 168 -20.17 9.58 16.98
C LYS A 168 -21.38 8.75 17.44
N ALA A 169 -22.59 9.31 17.44
CA ALA A 169 -23.82 8.58 17.76
C ALA A 169 -24.24 7.54 16.68
N LEU A 170 -23.81 7.75 15.43
CA LEU A 170 -24.00 6.82 14.31
C LEU A 170 -22.92 5.73 14.25
N MET A 171 -21.82 5.88 15.00
CA MET A 171 -20.75 4.91 15.06
C MET A 171 -21.04 3.80 16.09
N GLU A 172 -20.51 2.61 15.81
CA GLU A 172 -20.59 1.43 16.67
C GLU A 172 -19.33 0.59 16.47
N THR A 173 -18.96 -0.25 17.44
CA THR A 173 -17.91 -1.26 17.29
C THR A 173 -18.55 -2.64 17.27
N ARG A 174 -18.28 -3.43 16.23
CA ARG A 174 -18.74 -4.82 16.12
C ARG A 174 -17.60 -5.76 15.73
N THR A 175 -17.75 -7.02 16.14
CA THR A 175 -16.94 -8.13 15.64
C THR A 175 -17.71 -8.80 14.51
N ILE A 176 -17.13 -8.81 13.31
CA ILE A 176 -17.75 -9.30 12.08
C ILE A 176 -16.79 -10.36 11.50
N GLY A 177 -17.11 -11.64 11.72
CA GLY A 177 -16.19 -12.73 11.41
C GLY A 177 -14.85 -12.59 12.18
N PRO A 178 -13.69 -12.67 11.52
CA PRO A 178 -12.38 -12.59 12.17
C PRO A 178 -11.99 -11.17 12.63
N ILE A 179 -12.66 -10.11 12.16
CA ILE A 179 -12.26 -8.72 12.42
C ILE A 179 -13.16 -8.03 13.44
N THR A 180 -12.60 -7.09 14.21
CA THR A 180 -13.35 -6.18 15.09
C THR A 180 -13.08 -4.74 14.67
N VAL A 181 -14.12 -4.01 14.29
CA VAL A 181 -14.02 -2.70 13.66
C VAL A 181 -15.03 -1.71 14.23
N THR A 182 -14.63 -0.44 14.28
CA THR A 182 -15.52 0.68 14.58
C THR A 182 -15.84 1.41 13.27
N MET A 183 -17.12 1.50 12.92
CA MET A 183 -17.60 2.14 11.69
C MET A 183 -19.00 2.75 11.91
N LEU A 184 -19.57 3.41 10.90
CA LEU A 184 -20.99 3.76 10.91
C LEU A 184 -21.86 2.50 10.90
N LYS A 185 -22.95 2.51 11.66
CA LYS A 185 -23.94 1.42 11.69
C LYS A 185 -24.32 0.85 10.32
N PRO A 186 -24.78 1.64 9.33
CA PRO A 186 -25.12 1.09 8.01
C PRO A 186 -23.90 0.53 7.22
N ALA A 187 -22.68 0.98 7.53
CA ALA A 187 -21.46 0.40 6.96
C ALA A 187 -21.11 -0.95 7.62
N LEU A 188 -21.33 -1.10 8.93
CA LEU A 188 -21.24 -2.40 9.60
C LEU A 188 -22.29 -3.37 9.06
N ASP A 189 -23.55 -2.94 8.92
CA ASP A 189 -24.64 -3.76 8.37
C ASP A 189 -24.31 -4.23 6.93
N SER A 190 -23.59 -3.43 6.14
CA SER A 190 -23.12 -3.80 4.79
C SER A 190 -21.91 -4.74 4.83
N LEU A 191 -20.93 -4.47 5.69
CA LEU A 191 -19.78 -5.35 5.91
C LEU A 191 -20.19 -6.74 6.42
N GLU A 192 -21.21 -6.83 7.29
CA GLU A 192 -21.82 -8.08 7.72
C GLU A 192 -22.37 -8.90 6.53
N ARG A 193 -23.00 -8.24 5.54
CA ARG A 193 -23.47 -8.91 4.31
C ARG A 193 -22.33 -9.35 3.40
N VAL A 194 -21.29 -8.52 3.23
CA VAL A 194 -20.06 -8.91 2.51
C VAL A 194 -19.46 -10.17 3.14
N MET A 195 -19.22 -10.14 4.45
CA MET A 195 -18.55 -11.22 5.17
C MET A 195 -19.41 -12.50 5.25
N ALA A 196 -20.73 -12.39 5.41
CA ALA A 196 -21.63 -13.55 5.37
C ALA A 196 -21.68 -14.23 4.00
N ARG A 197 -21.60 -13.45 2.91
CA ARG A 197 -21.48 -14.00 1.54
C ARG A 197 -20.14 -14.66 1.31
N LEU A 198 -19.06 -13.99 1.70
CA LEU A 198 -17.71 -14.52 1.58
C LEU A 198 -17.54 -15.82 2.38
N GLN A 199 -18.13 -15.92 3.58
CA GLN A 199 -18.12 -17.16 4.36
C GLN A 199 -18.80 -18.34 3.65
N ALA A 200 -19.79 -18.06 2.80
CA ALA A 200 -20.57 -19.08 2.08
C ALA A 200 -19.99 -19.41 0.70
N GLU A 201 -19.40 -18.43 0.01
CA GLU A 201 -18.90 -18.54 -1.37
C GLU A 201 -17.37 -18.79 -1.41
N GLU A 202 -16.57 -18.23 -0.48
CA GLU A 202 -15.09 -18.22 -0.47
C GLU A 202 -14.52 -18.39 0.97
N PRO A 203 -14.72 -19.55 1.63
CA PRO A 203 -14.42 -19.72 3.05
C PRO A 203 -12.94 -19.55 3.42
N ASP A 204 -12.01 -19.87 2.51
CA ASP A 204 -10.57 -19.73 2.76
C ASP A 204 -10.15 -18.25 2.84
N ILE A 205 -10.66 -17.42 1.93
CA ILE A 205 -10.46 -15.96 1.98
C ILE A 205 -11.10 -15.39 3.25
N TYR A 206 -12.32 -15.85 3.59
CA TYR A 206 -12.98 -15.42 4.84
C TYR A 206 -12.13 -15.70 6.09
N ASN A 207 -11.51 -16.88 6.18
CA ASN A 207 -10.66 -17.24 7.31
C ASN A 207 -9.33 -16.46 7.34
N ALA A 208 -8.81 -16.06 6.17
CA ALA A 208 -7.56 -15.33 6.04
C ALA A 208 -7.67 -13.81 6.31
N ILE A 209 -8.89 -13.24 6.36
CA ILE A 209 -9.08 -11.79 6.53
C ILE A 209 -8.68 -11.30 7.91
N GLY A 210 -7.87 -10.24 7.92
CA GLY A 210 -7.69 -9.34 9.05
C GLY A 210 -7.96 -7.89 8.64
N THR A 211 -7.57 -6.93 9.50
CA THR A 211 -7.70 -5.49 9.20
C THR A 211 -6.52 -4.70 9.73
N ALA A 212 -6.06 -3.72 8.95
CA ALA A 212 -5.09 -2.70 9.35
C ALA A 212 -5.78 -1.44 9.95
N GLY A 213 -7.11 -1.38 9.93
CA GLY A 213 -7.91 -0.33 10.57
C GLY A 213 -9.14 0.07 9.76
N ALA A 214 -10.20 0.48 10.47
CA ALA A 214 -11.43 0.98 9.86
C ALA A 214 -11.70 2.45 10.22
N PHE A 215 -11.79 2.78 11.51
CA PHE A 215 -11.95 4.15 11.95
C PHE A 215 -10.63 4.77 12.41
N CYS A 216 -10.32 5.96 11.86
CA CYS A 216 -9.18 6.77 12.28
C CYS A 216 -9.34 8.22 11.79
N ALA A 217 -9.69 9.16 12.67
CA ALA A 217 -9.82 10.57 12.28
C ALA A 217 -8.44 11.22 12.14
N ARG A 218 -8.03 11.54 10.90
CA ARG A 218 -6.73 12.13 10.57
C ARG A 218 -6.69 12.69 9.14
N PHE A 219 -5.66 13.49 8.85
CA PHE A 219 -5.28 13.74 7.45
C PHE A 219 -4.72 12.49 6.78
N ILE A 220 -4.85 12.45 5.45
CA ILE A 220 -4.14 11.49 4.59
C ILE A 220 -2.64 11.63 4.85
N ARG A 221 -1.89 10.51 4.85
CA ARG A 221 -0.45 10.52 5.16
C ARG A 221 0.29 11.42 4.15
N GLY A 222 0.98 12.44 4.65
CA GLY A 222 1.67 13.43 3.82
C GLY A 222 0.79 14.58 3.31
N SER A 223 -0.49 14.64 3.67
CA SER A 223 -1.36 15.79 3.40
C SER A 223 -1.46 16.72 4.61
N THR A 224 -1.67 18.00 4.33
CA THR A 224 -1.94 19.06 5.31
C THR A 224 -3.38 19.58 5.26
N SER A 225 -4.23 19.01 4.39
CA SER A 225 -5.58 19.53 4.13
C SER A 225 -6.61 18.47 3.71
N ALA A 226 -6.19 17.35 3.12
CA ALA A 226 -7.08 16.25 2.75
C ALA A 226 -7.28 15.31 3.94
N VAL A 227 -8.54 15.14 4.34
CA VAL A 227 -8.96 14.28 5.45
C VAL A 227 -9.08 12.84 4.93
N SER A 228 -8.58 11.87 5.69
CA SER A 228 -8.70 10.45 5.31
C SER A 228 -10.14 9.98 5.46
N ASN A 229 -10.67 9.19 4.52
CA ASN A 229 -12.07 8.76 4.59
C ASN A 229 -12.40 7.80 5.76
N HIS A 230 -11.38 7.15 6.36
CA HIS A 230 -11.46 6.49 7.68
C HIS A 230 -11.92 7.42 8.81
N SER A 231 -11.81 8.75 8.64
CA SER A 231 -12.25 9.73 9.64
C SER A 231 -13.76 9.74 9.84
N TRP A 232 -14.53 9.22 8.88
CA TRP A 232 -15.98 9.11 8.96
C TRP A 232 -16.47 7.73 9.40
N GLY A 233 -15.58 6.74 9.56
CA GLY A 233 -15.99 5.35 9.82
C GLY A 233 -16.69 4.69 8.62
N THR A 234 -16.30 5.08 7.40
CA THR A 234 -16.87 4.59 6.13
C THR A 234 -15.83 3.93 5.23
N ALA A 235 -14.66 3.59 5.78
CA ALA A 235 -13.58 2.94 5.06
C ALA A 235 -12.92 1.86 5.93
N ILE A 236 -12.28 0.88 5.31
CA ILE A 236 -11.58 -0.22 5.97
C ILE A 236 -10.36 -0.63 5.14
N ASP A 237 -9.23 -0.79 5.82
CA ASP A 237 -8.02 -1.38 5.27
C ASP A 237 -7.98 -2.86 5.73
N LEU A 238 -7.91 -3.79 4.78
CA LEU A 238 -7.90 -5.23 5.04
C LEU A 238 -6.49 -5.83 4.93
N THR A 239 -6.26 -6.93 5.66
CA THR A 239 -5.10 -7.82 5.49
C THR A 239 -5.57 -9.20 5.05
N LEU A 240 -4.69 -9.96 4.40
CA LEU A 240 -4.90 -11.37 4.05
C LEU A 240 -3.75 -12.22 4.57
N ALA A 241 -4.07 -13.34 5.23
CA ALA A 241 -3.11 -14.18 5.94
C ALA A 241 -2.22 -13.41 6.94
N GLY A 242 -2.72 -12.28 7.45
CA GLY A 242 -1.95 -11.35 8.31
C GLY A 242 -1.04 -10.38 7.56
N GLU A 243 -0.90 -10.50 6.24
CA GLU A 243 -0.10 -9.62 5.39
C GLU A 243 -0.91 -8.41 4.91
N LEU A 244 -0.24 -7.25 4.79
CA LEU A 244 -0.81 -6.02 4.25
C LEU A 244 -0.24 -5.74 2.87
N ASP A 245 -1.12 -5.50 1.91
CA ASP A 245 -0.76 -5.22 0.53
C ASP A 245 0.14 -3.96 0.38
N PRO A 246 1.22 -3.99 -0.43
CA PRO A 246 2.19 -2.90 -0.48
C PRO A 246 1.69 -1.65 -1.23
N PHE A 247 1.35 -0.61 -0.47
CA PHE A 247 0.82 0.65 -1.02
C PHE A 247 1.62 1.25 -2.21
N ALA A 248 0.98 1.20 -3.39
CA ALA A 248 1.43 1.81 -4.64
C ALA A 248 2.66 1.16 -5.29
N ASP A 249 2.81 -0.15 -5.17
CA ASP A 249 3.81 -0.93 -5.91
C ASP A 249 3.38 -1.28 -7.35
N GLY A 250 2.08 -1.17 -7.65
CA GLY A 250 1.50 -1.48 -8.96
C GLY A 250 0.96 -2.91 -9.12
N GLY A 251 0.96 -3.69 -8.03
CA GLY A 251 0.30 -4.98 -7.89
C GLY A 251 -1.03 -4.89 -7.14
N THR A 252 -1.47 -6.06 -6.68
CA THR A 252 -2.54 -6.28 -5.68
C THR A 252 -2.48 -7.76 -5.29
N GLN A 253 -2.60 -8.10 -4.01
CA GLN A 253 -2.79 -9.50 -3.59
C GLN A 253 -4.02 -10.12 -4.29
N ALA A 254 -3.91 -11.35 -4.77
CA ALA A 254 -4.97 -12.04 -5.53
C ALA A 254 -6.31 -12.12 -4.78
N GLY A 255 -6.29 -12.37 -3.47
CA GLY A 255 -7.52 -12.40 -2.65
C GLY A 255 -8.25 -11.05 -2.58
N LEU A 256 -7.53 -9.92 -2.68
CA LEU A 256 -8.15 -8.58 -2.71
C LEU A 256 -8.93 -8.36 -4.03
N VAL A 257 -8.47 -8.97 -5.13
CA VAL A 257 -9.18 -8.96 -6.43
C VAL A 257 -10.52 -9.68 -6.33
N VAL A 258 -10.59 -10.78 -5.57
CA VAL A 258 -11.84 -11.50 -5.30
C VAL A 258 -12.74 -10.68 -4.37
N LEU A 259 -12.20 -10.17 -3.26
CA LEU A 259 -12.94 -9.35 -2.30
C LEU A 259 -13.58 -8.11 -2.93
N ALA A 260 -12.87 -7.45 -3.85
CA ALA A 260 -13.38 -6.28 -4.55
C ALA A 260 -14.69 -6.52 -5.30
N ASP A 261 -14.96 -7.74 -5.78
CA ASP A 261 -16.24 -8.07 -6.41
C ASP A 261 -17.40 -8.11 -5.39
N TYR A 262 -17.16 -8.64 -4.18
CA TYR A 262 -18.15 -8.63 -3.08
C TYR A 262 -18.38 -7.21 -2.54
N PHE A 263 -17.31 -6.46 -2.30
CA PHE A 263 -17.39 -5.06 -1.86
C PHE A 263 -18.09 -4.17 -2.89
N ASN A 264 -17.78 -4.32 -4.19
CA ASN A 264 -18.48 -3.60 -5.25
C ASN A 264 -19.98 -3.96 -5.34
N LYS A 265 -20.36 -5.23 -5.18
CA LYS A 265 -21.78 -5.65 -5.15
C LYS A 265 -22.58 -4.99 -4.02
N GLU A 266 -21.93 -4.65 -2.91
CA GLU A 266 -22.49 -3.92 -1.77
C GLU A 266 -22.29 -2.39 -1.86
N GLY A 267 -21.79 -1.88 -3.00
CA GLY A 267 -21.66 -0.45 -3.27
C GLY A 267 -20.45 0.23 -2.61
N TRP A 268 -19.39 -0.51 -2.33
CA TRP A 268 -18.11 0.02 -1.87
C TRP A 268 -17.16 0.23 -3.05
N TYR A 269 -16.42 1.33 -3.01
CA TYR A 269 -15.33 1.67 -3.90
C TYR A 269 -14.02 1.01 -3.41
N TRP A 270 -13.29 0.38 -4.33
CA TRP A 270 -11.99 -0.23 -4.06
C TRP A 270 -10.82 0.69 -4.43
N GLY A 271 -9.90 0.92 -3.48
CA GLY A 271 -8.77 1.84 -3.58
C GLY A 271 -7.73 1.48 -4.63
N ALA A 272 -7.66 0.23 -5.07
CA ALA A 272 -6.73 -0.18 -6.12
C ALA A 272 -6.95 0.56 -7.46
N ALA A 273 -8.17 1.05 -7.70
CA ALA A 273 -8.52 1.87 -8.86
C ALA A 273 -7.94 3.30 -8.82
N TYR A 274 -7.38 3.76 -7.70
CA TYR A 274 -6.74 5.07 -7.59
C TYR A 274 -5.53 5.23 -8.54
N ASN A 275 -5.15 6.48 -8.82
CA ASN A 275 -3.93 6.80 -9.57
C ASN A 275 -2.67 6.30 -8.84
N ARG A 276 -2.63 6.53 -7.53
CA ARG A 276 -1.72 5.87 -6.60
C ARG A 276 -2.54 4.76 -5.95
N GLU A 277 -2.35 3.55 -6.45
CA GLU A 277 -3.08 2.33 -6.06
C GLU A 277 -2.92 2.07 -4.54
N ASP A 278 -3.98 1.53 -3.95
CA ASP A 278 -4.16 1.31 -2.51
C ASP A 278 -5.06 0.08 -2.31
N SER A 279 -4.54 -1.11 -2.62
CA SER A 279 -5.39 -2.30 -2.80
C SER A 279 -5.94 -2.89 -1.50
N MET A 280 -5.28 -2.64 -0.37
CA MET A 280 -5.83 -2.93 0.96
C MET A 280 -7.13 -2.17 1.27
N HIS A 281 -7.39 -1.04 0.60
CA HIS A 281 -8.36 -0.03 1.02
C HIS A 281 -9.73 -0.17 0.34
N PHE A 282 -10.80 -0.18 1.14
CA PHE A 282 -12.19 -0.16 0.67
C PHE A 282 -12.97 0.96 1.36
N GLU A 283 -13.78 1.72 0.61
CA GLU A 283 -14.61 2.80 1.16
C GLU A 283 -16.03 2.81 0.59
N VAL A 284 -17.03 3.21 1.39
CA VAL A 284 -18.44 3.24 0.96
C VAL A 284 -18.61 4.27 -0.16
N GLY A 285 -19.15 3.85 -1.32
CA GLY A 285 -19.36 4.70 -2.48
C GLY A 285 -20.30 5.89 -2.24
N GLU A 286 -20.14 6.96 -3.03
CA GLU A 286 -21.00 8.15 -2.93
C GLU A 286 -22.49 7.82 -3.15
N GLU A 287 -22.81 6.94 -4.09
CA GLU A 287 -24.16 6.48 -4.39
C GLU A 287 -24.78 5.78 -3.16
N THR A 288 -24.01 4.91 -2.50
CA THR A 288 -24.41 4.15 -1.31
C THR A 288 -24.64 5.07 -0.10
N LEU A 289 -23.76 6.05 0.12
CA LEU A 289 -23.94 7.07 1.15
C LEU A 289 -25.23 7.88 0.92
N ARG A 290 -25.50 8.28 -0.32
CA ARG A 290 -26.72 9.02 -0.68
C ARG A 290 -27.98 8.15 -0.54
N ALA A 291 -27.91 6.85 -0.85
CA ALA A 291 -29.00 5.91 -0.60
C ALA A 291 -29.32 5.80 0.90
N TRP A 292 -28.31 5.67 1.77
CA TRP A 292 -28.51 5.62 3.22
C TRP A 292 -29.13 6.89 3.80
N VAL A 293 -28.83 8.07 3.24
CA VAL A 293 -29.53 9.33 3.59
C VAL A 293 -31.00 9.26 3.18
N ALA A 294 -31.30 8.82 1.96
CA ALA A 294 -32.68 8.69 1.47
C ALA A 294 -33.51 7.66 2.26
N GLU A 295 -32.85 6.62 2.79
CA GLU A 295 -33.43 5.60 3.65
C GLU A 295 -33.53 6.01 5.14
N GLY A 296 -33.00 7.17 5.53
CA GLY A 296 -33.04 7.66 6.92
C GLY A 296 -32.06 6.96 7.86
N LYS A 297 -30.98 6.37 7.34
CA LYS A 297 -29.93 5.65 8.11
C LYS A 297 -28.77 6.55 8.59
N LEU A 298 -28.73 7.82 8.18
CA LEU A 298 -27.66 8.81 8.44
C LEU A 298 -28.22 10.18 8.85
#